data_AF-A0A357L952-F1
#
_entry.id   AF-A0A357L952-F1
#
_cell.length_a   1.000
_cell.length_b   1.000
_cell.length_c   1.000
_cell.angle_alpha   90.00
_cell.angle_beta   90.00
_cell.angle_gamma   90.00
#
_symmetry.space_group_name_H-M   'P 1'
#
loop_
_entity.id
_entity.type
_entity.pdbx_description
1 polymer ?
#
loop_
_entity_poly.entity_id
_entity_poly.type
_entity_poly.pdbx_seq_one_letter_code
_entity_poly.pdbx_strand_id
1 'polypeptide(L)'
;MGNSLTRGLAHGRALLASGDFLTAARLRTAAALVLVYGAASAGAAYLASPDGLRDPTGVPFGPDMLAFWTAGRLAAEGGAMLAYDAAAGARFQADLIGADSLPFLPFLHPPQNHPSV
;
A
#
# COMPACT_ATOMS: atom_id res chain seq x y z
N MET A 1 25.79 32.90 -25.42
CA MET A 1 24.49 32.18 -25.52
C MET A 1 24.20 31.51 -24.18
N GLY A 2 23.30 32.07 -23.37
CA GLY A 2 22.93 31.50 -22.07
C GLY A 2 22.17 30.19 -22.23
N ASN A 3 22.66 29.14 -21.57
CA ASN A 3 22.19 27.76 -21.67
C ASN A 3 20.67 27.68 -21.40
N SER A 4 19.88 27.09 -22.30
CA SER A 4 18.41 26.98 -22.16
C SER A 4 18.01 26.29 -20.84
N LEU A 5 18.86 25.38 -20.36
CA LEU A 5 18.70 24.65 -19.11
C LEU A 5 18.69 25.56 -17.88
N THR A 6 19.57 26.56 -17.79
CA THR A 6 19.62 27.46 -16.61
C THR A 6 18.41 28.37 -16.55
N ARG A 7 17.86 28.77 -17.69
CA ARG A 7 16.59 29.53 -17.75
C ARG A 7 15.39 28.68 -17.33
N GLY A 8 15.34 27.42 -17.77
CA GLY A 8 14.29 26.48 -17.36
C GLY A 8 14.27 26.23 -15.85
N LEU A 9 15.44 26.01 -15.26
CA LEU A 9 15.59 25.79 -13.81
C LEU A 9 15.19 27.04 -12.99
N ALA A 10 15.60 28.23 -13.44
CA ALA A 10 15.23 29.48 -12.78
C ALA A 10 13.72 29.72 -12.81
N HIS A 11 13.07 29.44 -13.95
CA HIS A 11 11.61 29.54 -14.09
C HIS A 11 10.88 28.52 -13.21
N GLY A 12 11.32 27.26 -13.21
CA GLY A 12 10.75 26.22 -12.36
C GLY A 12 10.85 26.55 -10.87
N ARG A 13 12.00 27.08 -10.42
CA ARG A 13 12.18 27.53 -9.04
C ARG A 13 11.23 28.67 -8.67
N ALA A 14 11.07 29.65 -9.56
CA ALA A 14 10.15 30.78 -9.35
C ALA A 14 8.70 30.31 -9.25
N LEU A 15 8.28 29.39 -10.13
CA LEU A 15 6.94 28.82 -10.13
C LEU A 15 6.66 28.04 -8.83
N LEU A 16 7.59 27.18 -8.40
CA LEU A 16 7.47 26.43 -7.16
C LEU A 16 7.42 27.34 -5.93
N ALA A 17 8.24 28.40 -5.89
CA ALA A 17 8.26 29.35 -4.79
C ALA A 17 7.00 30.21 -4.70
N SER A 18 6.39 30.56 -5.85
CA SER A 18 5.16 31.36 -5.89
C SER A 18 3.94 30.58 -5.39
N GLY A 19 3.87 29.28 -5.67
CA GLY A 19 2.69 28.47 -5.35
C GLY A 19 1.45 28.81 -6.18
N ASP A 20 1.55 29.70 -7.18
CA ASP A 20 0.42 30.17 -8.00
C ASP A 20 -0.34 29.04 -8.73
N PHE A 21 0.31 27.89 -8.89
CA PHE A 21 -0.27 26.69 -9.48
C PHE A 21 -1.20 25.91 -8.51
N LEU A 22 -1.15 26.17 -7.21
CA LEU A 22 -1.95 25.47 -6.18
C LEU A 22 -3.31 26.15 -5.96
N THR A 23 -4.09 26.29 -7.03
CA THR A 23 -5.45 26.84 -6.90
C THR A 23 -6.41 25.78 -6.37
N ALA A 24 -7.45 26.20 -5.63
CA ALA A 24 -8.48 25.29 -5.15
C ALA A 24 -9.16 24.50 -6.27
N ALA A 25 -9.33 25.11 -7.45
CA ALA A 25 -9.86 24.42 -8.62
C ALA A 25 -8.93 23.30 -9.10
N ARG A 26 -7.61 23.58 -9.23
CA ARG A 26 -6.63 22.57 -9.66
C ARG A 26 -6.50 21.44 -8.65
N LEU A 27 -6.51 21.75 -7.35
CA LEU A 27 -6.49 20.73 -6.29
C LEU A 27 -7.71 19.81 -6.36
N ARG A 28 -8.92 20.37 -6.53
CA ARG A 28 -10.14 19.55 -6.68
C ARG A 28 -10.10 18.68 -7.92
N THR A 29 -9.65 19.22 -9.06
CA THR A 29 -9.52 18.43 -10.29
C THR A 29 -8.49 17.32 -10.13
N ALA A 30 -7.33 17.61 -9.55
CA ALA A 30 -6.30 16.60 -9.29
C ALA A 30 -6.82 15.51 -8.35
N ALA A 31 -7.49 15.88 -7.26
CA ALA A 31 -8.10 14.93 -6.33
C ALA A 31 -9.17 14.07 -7.00
N ALA A 32 -10.02 14.66 -7.85
CA ALA A 32 -11.03 13.92 -8.60
C ALA A 32 -10.40 12.95 -9.60
N LEU A 33 -9.35 13.36 -10.31
CA LEU A 33 -8.63 12.49 -11.23
C LEU A 33 -7.97 11.31 -10.51
N VAL A 34 -7.29 11.56 -9.38
CA VAL A 34 -6.70 10.52 -8.55
C VAL A 34 -7.77 9.57 -8.03
N LEU A 35 -8.91 10.09 -7.56
CA LEU A 35 -10.01 9.27 -7.06
C LEU A 35 -10.62 8.39 -8.16
N VAL A 36 -10.98 8.98 -9.30
CA VAL A 36 -11.61 8.25 -10.41
C VAL A 36 -10.67 7.21 -10.97
N TYR A 37 -9.40 7.57 -11.22
CA TYR A 37 -8.41 6.65 -11.74
C TYR A 37 -8.09 5.54 -10.74
N GLY A 38 -7.93 5.89 -9.45
CA GLY A 38 -7.67 4.94 -8.38
C GLY A 38 -8.82 3.95 -8.20
N ALA A 39 -10.06 4.44 -8.13
CA ALA A 39 -11.25 3.60 -8.00
C ALA A 39 -11.45 2.69 -9.22
N ALA A 40 -11.27 3.21 -10.44
CA ALA A 40 -11.37 2.42 -11.66
C ALA A 40 -10.29 1.32 -11.71
N SER A 41 -9.05 1.65 -11.37
CA SER A 41 -7.93 0.70 -11.35
C SER A 41 -8.13 -0.38 -10.28
N ALA A 42 -8.54 0.01 -9.06
CA ALA A 42 -8.82 -0.93 -7.98
C ALA A 42 -10.02 -1.84 -8.32
N GLY A 43 -11.09 -1.29 -8.89
CA GLY A 43 -12.25 -2.05 -9.34
C GLY A 43 -11.88 -3.04 -10.44
N ALA A 44 -11.09 -2.62 -11.43
CA ALA A 44 -10.61 -3.51 -12.48
C ALA A 44 -9.72 -4.64 -11.93
N ALA A 45 -8.81 -4.33 -11.00
CA ALA A 45 -7.98 -5.34 -10.34
C ALA A 45 -8.83 -6.34 -9.55
N TYR A 46 -9.82 -5.87 -8.79
CA TYR A 46 -10.73 -6.72 -8.04
C TYR A 46 -11.58 -7.61 -8.95
N LEU A 47 -12.13 -7.08 -10.05
CA LEU A 47 -12.92 -7.86 -11.01
C LEU A 47 -12.10 -8.90 -11.76
N ALA A 48 -10.80 -8.66 -11.94
CA ALA A 48 -9.87 -9.62 -12.53
C ALA A 48 -9.29 -10.61 -11.50
N SER A 49 -9.62 -10.44 -10.22
CA SER A 49 -9.14 -11.31 -9.15
C SER A 49 -9.76 -12.71 -9.27
N PRO A 50 -8.97 -13.79 -9.15
CA PRO A 50 -9.51 -15.14 -9.17
C PRO A 50 -10.38 -15.47 -7.94
N ASP A 51 -10.13 -14.79 -6.81
CA ASP A 51 -10.70 -15.13 -5.50
C ASP A 51 -11.09 -13.90 -4.65
N GLY A 52 -10.91 -12.69 -5.17
CA GLY A 52 -11.13 -11.43 -4.47
C GLY A 52 -9.99 -11.01 -3.53
N LEU A 53 -8.96 -11.85 -3.34
CA LEU A 53 -7.83 -11.61 -2.43
C LEU A 53 -6.51 -11.39 -3.18
N ARG A 54 -6.38 -11.96 -4.38
CA ARG A 54 -5.17 -11.90 -5.20
C ARG A 54 -5.37 -11.09 -6.47
N ASP A 55 -4.31 -10.47 -6.94
CA ASP A 55 -4.26 -9.92 -8.28
C ASP A 55 -4.22 -11.03 -9.35
N PRO A 56 -4.36 -10.69 -10.65
CA PRO A 56 -4.32 -11.69 -11.72
C PRO A 56 -3.01 -12.47 -11.84
N THR A 57 -1.92 -12.01 -11.20
CA THR A 57 -0.63 -12.70 -11.14
C THR A 57 -0.49 -13.61 -9.92
N GLY A 58 -1.50 -13.64 -9.04
CA GLY A 58 -1.56 -14.45 -7.82
C GLY A 58 -0.99 -13.76 -6.58
N VAL A 59 -0.59 -12.49 -6.67
CA VAL A 59 -0.04 -11.71 -5.54
C VAL A 59 -1.20 -11.14 -4.72
N PRO A 60 -1.22 -11.24 -3.38
CA PRO A 60 -2.28 -10.67 -2.58
C PRO A 60 -2.35 -9.17 -2.72
N PHE A 61 -3.57 -8.63 -2.70
CA PHE A 61 -3.76 -7.20 -2.55
C PHE A 61 -3.30 -6.74 -1.16
N GLY A 62 -2.41 -5.75 -1.12
CA GLY A 62 -1.98 -5.09 0.12
C GLY A 62 -1.45 -6.06 1.18
N PRO A 63 -0.33 -6.77 0.94
CA PRO A 63 0.19 -7.80 1.85
C PRO A 63 0.51 -7.27 3.26
N ASP A 64 0.86 -6.00 3.38
CA ASP A 64 1.05 -5.27 4.64
C ASP A 64 -0.28 -5.02 5.37
N MET A 65 -1.30 -4.56 4.66
CA MET A 65 -2.66 -4.39 5.20
C MET A 65 -3.30 -5.71 5.60
N LEU A 66 -3.05 -6.77 4.83
CA LEU A 66 -3.51 -8.11 5.13
C LEU A 66 -2.87 -8.66 6.42
N ALA A 67 -1.61 -8.33 6.69
CA ALA A 67 -0.97 -8.67 7.96
C ALA A 67 -1.63 -7.97 9.16
N PHE A 68 -2.03 -6.70 9.04
CA PHE A 68 -2.78 -6.00 10.10
C PHE A 68 -4.17 -6.59 10.32
N TRP A 69 -4.89 -6.88 9.24
CA TRP A 69 -6.19 -7.54 9.35
C TRP A 69 -6.06 -8.91 10.02
N THR A 70 -5.03 -9.68 9.63
CA THR A 70 -4.70 -10.98 10.24
C THR A 70 -4.42 -10.86 11.73
N ALA A 71 -3.59 -9.90 12.13
CA ALA A 71 -3.31 -9.62 13.54
C ALA A 71 -4.58 -9.27 14.34
N GLY A 72 -5.47 -8.46 13.76
CA GLY A 72 -6.77 -8.12 14.36
C GLY A 72 -7.69 -9.33 14.51
N ARG A 73 -7.74 -10.22 13.50
CA ARG A 73 -8.51 -11.47 13.57
C ARG A 73 -7.98 -12.40 14.65
N LEU A 74 -6.66 -12.60 14.70
CA LEU A 74 -6.00 -13.42 15.72
C LEU A 74 -6.21 -12.86 17.13
N ALA A 75 -6.13 -11.55 17.32
CA ALA A 75 -6.42 -10.91 18.60
C ALA A 75 -7.88 -11.13 19.04
N ALA A 76 -8.82 -11.07 18.10
CA ALA A 76 -10.23 -11.25 18.38
C ALA A 76 -10.59 -12.71 18.75
N GLU A 77 -9.91 -13.69 18.15
CA GLU A 77 -10.23 -15.12 18.33
C GLU A 77 -9.45 -15.80 19.45
N GLY A 78 -8.18 -15.44 19.66
CA GLY A 78 -7.30 -16.13 20.63
C GLY A 78 -6.61 -15.18 21.62
N GLY A 79 -7.03 -13.91 21.67
CA GLY A 79 -6.56 -12.92 22.61
C GLY A 79 -5.44 -12.03 22.08
N ALA A 80 -5.31 -10.84 22.67
CA ALA A 80 -4.52 -9.73 22.14
C ALA A 80 -3.04 -10.05 21.84
N MET A 81 -2.44 -11.02 22.53
CA MET A 81 -1.04 -11.38 22.33
C MET A 81 -0.76 -12.05 20.98
N LEU A 82 -1.73 -12.76 20.40
CA LEU A 82 -1.54 -13.43 19.10
C LEU A 82 -1.40 -12.44 17.93
N ALA A 83 -1.81 -11.17 18.09
CA ALA A 83 -1.56 -10.13 17.10
C ALA A 83 -0.06 -9.89 16.85
N TYR A 84 0.79 -10.24 17.82
CA TYR A 84 2.23 -10.03 17.76
C TYR A 84 3.01 -11.29 17.40
N ASP A 85 2.35 -12.46 17.32
CA ASP A 85 2.99 -13.72 16.94
C ASP A 85 3.10 -13.80 15.40
N ALA A 86 4.30 -13.54 14.88
CA ALA A 86 4.53 -13.53 13.44
C ALA A 86 4.34 -14.91 12.79
N ALA A 87 4.64 -16.00 13.51
CA ALA A 87 4.49 -17.35 12.99
C ALA A 87 3.01 -17.76 12.91
N ALA A 88 2.22 -17.39 13.92
CA ALA A 88 0.78 -17.57 13.88
C ALA A 88 0.15 -16.74 12.74
N GLY A 89 0.58 -15.48 12.59
CA GLY A 89 0.14 -14.60 11.50
C GLY A 89 0.47 -15.14 10.12
N ALA A 90 1.72 -15.56 9.90
CA ALA A 90 2.16 -16.12 8.62
C ALA A 90 1.37 -17.39 8.26
N ARG A 91 1.14 -18.28 9.23
CA ARG A 91 0.34 -19.50 9.02
C ARG A 91 -1.12 -19.18 8.71
N PHE A 92 -1.75 -18.31 9.49
CA PHE A 92 -3.14 -17.91 9.26
C PHE A 92 -3.31 -17.31 7.87
N GLN A 93 -2.38 -16.44 7.45
CA GLN A 93 -2.42 -15.82 6.14
C GLN A 93 -2.16 -16.83 5.01
N ALA A 94 -1.24 -17.78 5.21
CA ALA A 94 -1.01 -18.87 4.26
C ALA A 94 -2.27 -19.74 4.10
N ASP A 95 -2.95 -20.08 5.19
CA ASP A 95 -4.21 -20.85 5.19
C ASP A 95 -5.36 -20.09 4.51
N LEU A 96 -5.48 -18.78 4.78
CA LEU A 96 -6.52 -17.92 4.22
C LEU A 96 -6.38 -17.76 2.71
N ILE A 97 -5.17 -17.44 2.27
CA ILE A 97 -4.93 -17.14 0.87
C ILE A 97 -4.76 -18.47 0.12
N GLY A 98 -4.12 -19.48 0.71
CA GLY A 98 -3.72 -20.72 0.05
C GLY A 98 -2.42 -20.53 -0.74
N ALA A 99 -1.48 -19.77 -0.18
CA ALA A 99 -0.23 -19.42 -0.84
C ALA A 99 0.94 -19.44 0.15
N ASP A 100 1.52 -20.63 0.29
CA ASP A 100 2.62 -20.94 1.22
C ASP A 100 3.92 -20.15 0.94
N SER A 101 4.04 -19.49 -0.22
CA SER A 101 5.29 -18.84 -0.68
C SER A 101 5.29 -17.31 -0.62
N LEU A 102 4.21 -16.69 -0.15
CA LEU A 102 4.15 -15.22 -0.13
C LEU A 102 4.83 -14.66 1.11
N PRO A 103 5.64 -13.59 0.97
CA PRO A 103 6.25 -12.95 2.12
C PRO A 103 5.17 -12.37 3.03
N PHE A 104 5.16 -12.83 4.28
CA PHE A 104 4.41 -12.19 5.35
C PHE A 104 5.17 -10.93 5.76
N LEU A 105 4.55 -9.76 5.58
CA LEU A 105 5.18 -8.45 5.80
C LEU A 105 4.53 -7.71 6.99
N PRO A 106 4.62 -8.23 8.21
CA PRO A 106 3.95 -7.62 9.35
C PRO A 106 4.79 -6.44 9.88
N PHE A 107 4.14 -5.30 10.10
CA PHE A 107 4.78 -4.14 10.72
C PHE A 107 4.73 -4.28 12.26
N LEU A 108 5.51 -5.22 12.80
CA LEU A 108 5.43 -5.59 14.22
C LEU A 108 6.21 -4.63 15.12
N HIS A 109 5.50 -4.06 16.10
CA HIS A 109 6.08 -3.31 17.21
C HIS A 109 5.60 -3.91 18.54
N PRO A 110 6.48 -4.13 19.54
CA PRO A 110 7.94 -3.97 19.49
C PRO A 110 8.62 -4.99 18.54
N PRO A 111 9.89 -4.76 18.16
CA PRO A 111 10.63 -5.69 17.30
C PRO A 111 10.59 -7.10 17.87
N GLN A 112 10.16 -8.05 17.05
CA GLN A 112 10.16 -9.46 17.42
C GLN A 112 11.58 -10.01 17.29
N ASN A 113 12.10 -10.58 18.37
CA ASN A 113 13.38 -11.29 18.34
C ASN A 113 13.16 -12.65 17.66
N HIS A 114 13.18 -12.72 16.33
CA HIS A 114 13.19 -14.01 15.64
C HIS A 114 14.65 -14.49 15.47
N PRO A 115 15.00 -15.73 15.90
CA PRO A 115 16.16 -16.39 15.33
C PRO A 115 15.89 -16.57 13.83
N SER A 116 16.80 -16.04 13.02
CA SER A 116 16.82 -16.19 11.57
C SER A 116 16.54 -17.63 11.16
N VAL A 117 15.52 -17.82 10.31
CA VAL A 117 15.31 -19.04 9.52
C VAL A 117 16.48 -19.23 8.56
#